data_AF-A0A098M508-F1
#
_entry.id   AF-A0A098M508-F1
#
_cell.length_a   1.000
_cell.length_b   1.000
_cell.length_c   1.000
_cell.angle_alpha   90.00
_cell.angle_beta   90.00
_cell.angle_gamma   90.00
#
_symmetry.space_group_name_H-M   'P 1'
#
loop_
_entity.id
_entity.type
_entity.pdbx_description
1 polymer ?
#
loop_
_entity_poly.entity_id
_entity_poly.type
_entity_poly.pdbx_seq_one_letter_code
_entity_poly.pdbx_strand_id
1 'polypeptide(L)'
;MRMTLWLIAYGWVIVTGSMHFMVDVVSQYVRGVRSPGTESTYYYGMNTAFALGEVLFGLFGLILCLKAPQLAAEWPAVTLAIAAALAWLAFSFMFLPYREPKIISFIFALLVIAAAVKSLAL
;
A
#
# COMPACT_ATOMS: atom_id res chain seq x y z
N MET A 1 -4.44 4.08 -23.03
CA MET A 1 -5.24 3.17 -22.18
C MET A 1 -4.45 2.03 -21.52
N ARG A 2 -3.18 1.76 -21.88
CA ARG A 2 -2.35 0.68 -21.27
C ARG A 2 -2.06 0.89 -19.78
N MET A 3 -1.76 2.12 -19.34
CA MET A 3 -1.32 2.41 -17.97
C MET A 3 -2.43 2.68 -16.94
N THR A 4 -3.70 2.71 -17.36
CA THR A 4 -4.80 3.11 -16.47
C THR A 4 -4.90 2.22 -15.22
N LEU A 5 -4.75 0.90 -15.36
CA LEU A 5 -4.83 -0.01 -14.20
C LEU A 5 -3.62 0.13 -13.27
N TRP A 6 -2.42 0.36 -13.80
CA TRP A 6 -1.24 0.63 -12.98
C TRP A 6 -1.37 1.94 -12.20
N LEU A 7 -1.87 3.00 -12.85
CA LEU A 7 -2.15 4.27 -12.18
C LEU A 7 -3.21 4.11 -11.08
N ILE A 8 -4.25 3.31 -11.32
CA ILE A 8 -5.27 3.00 -10.31
C ILE A 8 -4.67 2.19 -9.17
N ALA A 9 -3.85 1.17 -9.44
CA ALA A 9 -3.20 0.34 -8.42
C ALA A 9 -2.31 1.18 -7.49
N TYR A 10 -1.43 2.01 -8.05
CA TYR A 10 -0.56 2.86 -7.24
C TYR A 10 -1.33 4.02 -6.59
N GLY A 11 -2.32 4.60 -7.27
CA GLY A 11 -3.20 5.60 -6.67
C GLY A 11 -4.00 5.05 -5.47
N TRP A 12 -4.49 3.82 -5.57
CA TRP A 12 -5.17 3.11 -4.49
C TRP A 12 -4.28 3.05 -3.25
N VAL A 13 -3.07 2.48 -3.37
CA VAL A 13 -2.20 2.27 -2.22
C VAL A 13 -1.72 3.59 -1.58
N ILE A 14 -1.54 4.66 -2.38
CA ILE A 14 -1.23 6.00 -1.86
C ILE A 14 -2.39 6.53 -1.02
N VAL A 15 -3.60 6.50 -1.55
CA VAL A 15 -4.78 7.06 -0.87
C VAL A 15 -5.08 6.28 0.41
N THR A 16 -5.07 4.96 0.33
CA THR A 16 -5.40 4.12 1.49
C THR A 16 -4.31 4.16 2.54
N GLY A 17 -3.03 4.14 2.17
CA GLY A 17 -1.92 4.31 3.11
C GLY A 17 -1.96 5.68 3.78
N SER A 18 -2.28 6.75 3.03
CA SER A 18 -2.47 8.08 3.60
C SER A 18 -3.63 8.11 4.61
N MET A 19 -4.76 7.47 4.27
CA MET A 19 -5.91 7.38 5.17
C MET A 19 -5.58 6.57 6.44
N HIS A 20 -4.88 5.43 6.30
CA HIS A 20 -4.40 4.62 7.41
C HIS A 20 -3.54 5.47 8.35
N PHE A 21 -2.54 6.17 7.82
CA PHE A 21 -1.67 7.04 8.62
C PHE A 21 -2.45 8.15 9.34
N MET A 22 -3.35 8.82 8.62
CA MET A 22 -4.15 9.91 9.20
C MET A 22 -5.08 9.43 10.31
N VAL A 23 -5.71 8.26 10.15
CA VAL A 23 -6.67 7.72 11.11
C VAL A 23 -5.97 7.05 12.29
N ASP A 24 -5.06 6.12 12.03
CA ASP A 24 -4.48 5.28 13.07
C ASP A 24 -3.27 5.90 13.76
N VAL A 25 -2.65 6.92 13.16
CA VAL A 25 -1.51 7.62 13.77
C VAL A 25 -1.90 9.04 14.14
N VAL A 26 -2.14 9.91 13.17
CA VAL A 26 -2.28 11.36 13.40
C VAL A 26 -3.49 11.67 14.28
N SER A 27 -4.67 11.19 13.91
CA SER A 27 -5.91 11.44 14.64
C SER A 27 -5.86 10.92 16.07
N GLN A 28 -5.38 9.69 16.26
CA GLN A 28 -5.29 9.08 17.59
C GLN A 28 -4.24 9.75 18.48
N TYR A 29 -3.09 10.13 17.90
CA TYR A 29 -2.04 10.85 18.61
C TYR A 29 -2.52 12.22 19.09
N VAL A 30 -3.10 13.03 18.19
CA VAL A 30 -3.62 14.36 18.50
C VAL A 30 -4.73 14.31 19.55
N ARG A 31 -5.58 13.29 19.50
CA ARG A 31 -6.69 13.10 20.45
C ARG A 31 -6.26 12.47 21.78
N GLY A 32 -5.00 12.08 21.93
CA GLY A 32 -4.50 11.44 23.15
C GLY A 32 -5.23 10.13 23.48
N VAL A 33 -5.69 9.38 22.47
CA VAL A 33 -6.52 8.17 22.66
C VAL A 33 -5.79 7.08 23.46
N ARG A 34 -4.45 7.06 23.40
CA ARG A 34 -3.60 6.08 24.08
C ARG A 34 -2.67 6.76 25.06
N SER A 35 -2.62 6.25 26.28
CA SER A 35 -1.65 6.67 27.29
C SER A 35 -0.22 6.39 26.82
N PRO A 36 0.74 7.30 27.05
CA PRO A 36 2.14 7.06 26.70
C PRO A 36 2.71 5.82 27.39
N GLY A 37 3.36 4.96 26.61
CA GLY A 37 4.03 3.75 27.08
C GLY A 37 4.55 2.89 25.93
N THR A 38 5.16 1.76 26.26
CA THR A 38 5.74 0.84 25.26
C THR A 38 4.70 0.35 24.24
N GLU A 39 3.49 0.03 24.70
CA GLU A 39 2.39 -0.41 23.83
C GLU A 39 1.97 0.67 22.83
N SER A 40 1.84 1.93 23.27
CA SER A 40 1.49 3.03 22.37
C SER A 40 2.60 3.33 21.36
N THR A 41 3.86 3.23 21.78
CA THR A 41 5.02 3.41 20.89
C THR A 41 5.05 2.34 19.82
N TYR A 42 4.83 1.08 20.20
CA TYR A 42 4.74 -0.02 19.26
C TYR A 42 3.58 0.17 18.28
N TYR A 43 2.38 0.50 18.80
CA TYR A 43 1.20 0.74 17.96
C TYR A 43 1.45 1.85 16.93
N TYR A 44 1.93 3.03 17.35
CA TYR A 44 2.17 4.14 16.42
C TYR A 44 3.31 3.85 15.46
N GLY A 45 4.42 3.28 15.92
CA GLY A 45 5.55 2.93 15.06
C GLY A 45 5.17 1.92 13.99
N MET A 46 4.43 0.88 14.37
CA MET A 46 3.95 -0.16 13.48
C MET A 46 2.98 0.38 12.42
N ASN A 47 1.97 1.15 12.83
CA ASN A 47 1.01 1.74 11.90
C ASN A 47 1.66 2.78 10.99
N THR A 48 2.63 3.55 11.52
CA THR A 48 3.40 4.51 10.72
C THR A 48 4.23 3.81 9.66
N ALA A 49 4.99 2.77 10.03
CA ALA A 49 5.84 2.03 9.10
C ALA A 49 5.01 1.33 8.02
N PHE A 50 3.90 0.71 8.40
CA PHE A 50 2.97 0.08 7.46
C PHE A 50 2.43 1.09 6.44
N ALA A 51 1.81 2.17 6.93
CA ALA A 51 1.10 3.15 6.11
C ALA A 51 2.05 4.02 5.27
N LEU A 52 3.17 4.48 5.82
CA LEU A 52 4.15 5.25 5.05
C LEU A 52 4.90 4.37 4.05
N GLY A 53 5.10 3.08 4.35
CA GLY A 53 5.61 2.12 3.38
C GLY A 53 4.70 2.02 2.15
N GLU A 54 3.39 1.90 2.36
CA GLU A 54 2.38 1.92 1.29
C GLU A 54 2.46 3.22 0.46
N VAL A 55 2.49 4.38 1.11
CA VAL A 55 2.54 5.68 0.44
C VAL A 55 3.82 5.83 -0.39
N LEU A 56 4.99 5.54 0.17
CA LEU A 56 6.26 5.68 -0.53
C LEU A 56 6.36 4.73 -1.72
N PHE A 57 5.92 3.48 -1.56
CA PHE A 57 5.90 2.51 -2.64
C PHE A 57 4.93 2.92 -3.76
N GLY A 58 3.74 3.37 -3.37
CA GLY A 58 2.75 3.89 -4.31
C GLY A 58 3.25 5.11 -5.09
N LEU A 59 3.89 6.07 -4.42
CA LEU A 59 4.50 7.23 -5.06
C LEU A 59 5.61 6.82 -6.04
N PHE A 60 6.47 5.88 -5.65
CA PHE A 60 7.50 5.34 -6.53
C PHE A 60 6.89 4.69 -7.78
N GLY A 61 5.87 3.84 -7.62
CA GLY A 61 5.17 3.21 -8.73
C GLY A 61 4.45 4.21 -9.63
N LEU A 62 3.83 5.25 -9.05
CA LEU A 62 3.22 6.34 -9.81
C LEU A 62 4.27 7.09 -10.65
N ILE A 63 5.43 7.42 -10.06
CA ILE A 63 6.53 8.04 -10.79
C ILE A 63 7.00 7.14 -11.93
N LEU A 64 7.14 5.83 -11.69
CA LEU A 64 7.51 4.85 -12.71
C LEU A 64 6.51 4.86 -13.87
N CYS A 65 5.21 4.82 -13.59
CA CYS A 65 4.17 4.88 -14.63
C CYS A 65 4.19 6.19 -15.43
N LEU A 66 4.53 7.31 -14.80
CA LEU A 66 4.54 8.63 -15.45
C LEU A 66 5.82 8.89 -16.25
N LYS A 67 6.97 8.36 -15.81
CA LYS A 67 8.28 8.67 -16.39
C LYS A 67 8.85 7.55 -17.26
N ALA A 68 8.53 6.30 -16.95
CA ALA A 68 9.00 5.12 -17.67
C ALA A 68 7.89 4.05 -17.74
N PRO A 69 6.74 4.35 -18.38
CA PRO A 69 5.58 3.45 -18.43
C PRO A 69 5.89 2.06 -18.99
N GLN A 70 6.89 1.95 -19.88
CA GLN A 70 7.36 0.68 -20.41
C GLN A 70 7.89 -0.26 -19.32
N LEU A 71 8.51 0.28 -18.26
CA LEU A 71 9.08 -0.52 -17.17
C LEU A 71 8.02 -1.01 -16.18
N ALA A 72 6.86 -0.36 -16.12
CA ALA A 72 5.81 -0.72 -15.15
C ALA A 72 5.21 -2.11 -15.41
N ALA A 73 5.25 -2.60 -16.66
CA ALA A 73 4.75 -3.91 -17.06
C ALA A 73 5.84 -4.98 -17.13
N GLU A 74 7.12 -4.61 -16.94
CA GLU A 74 8.22 -5.57 -16.97
C GLU A 74 8.16 -6.48 -15.75
N TRP A 75 8.59 -7.73 -15.93
CA TRP A 75 8.51 -8.75 -14.88
C TRP A 75 9.13 -8.34 -13.54
N PRO A 76 10.22 -7.54 -13.44
CA PRO A 76 10.76 -7.13 -12.15
C PRO A 76 9.80 -6.20 -11.39
N ALA A 77 9.19 -5.24 -12.09
CA ALA A 77 8.26 -4.30 -11.50
C ALA A 77 6.98 -5.01 -11.02
N VAL A 78 6.45 -5.91 -11.86
CA VAL A 78 5.28 -6.73 -11.51
C VAL A 78 5.57 -7.60 -10.29
N THR A 79 6.72 -8.28 -10.28
CA THR A 79 7.12 -9.17 -9.17
C THR A 79 7.27 -8.40 -7.87
N LEU A 80 7.90 -7.22 -7.92
CA LEU A 80 8.06 -6.36 -6.76
C LEU A 80 6.70 -5.87 -6.22
N ALA A 81 5.77 -5.47 -7.09
CA ALA A 81 4.45 -5.03 -6.69
C ALA A 81 3.62 -6.16 -6.04
N ILE A 82 3.68 -7.38 -6.60
CA ILE A 82 3.04 -8.56 -6.00
C ILE A 82 3.68 -8.89 -4.65
N ALA A 83 5.01 -8.92 -4.56
CA ALA A 83 5.73 -9.19 -3.32
C ALA A 83 5.39 -8.18 -2.22
N ALA A 84 5.31 -6.89 -2.58
CA ALA A 84 4.91 -5.84 -1.66
C ALA A 84 3.47 -6.04 -1.18
N ALA A 85 2.52 -6.32 -2.09
CA ALA A 85 1.13 -6.61 -1.73
C ALA A 85 1.00 -7.81 -0.78
N LEU A 86 1.75 -8.90 -1.02
CA LEU A 86 1.78 -10.07 -0.15
C LEU A 86 2.41 -9.76 1.21
N ALA A 87 3.46 -8.94 1.24
CA ALA A 87 4.10 -8.51 2.48
C ALA A 87 3.14 -7.68 3.35
N TRP A 88 2.43 -6.70 2.78
CA TRP A 88 1.41 -5.95 3.52
C TRP A 88 0.25 -6.83 3.95
N LEU A 89 -0.20 -7.76 3.11
CA LEU A 89 -1.26 -8.69 3.48
C LEU A 89 -0.82 -9.56 4.67
N ALA A 90 0.36 -10.18 4.60
CA ALA A 90 0.91 -10.97 5.70
C ALA A 90 1.07 -10.14 6.99
N PHE A 91 1.62 -8.93 6.88
CA PHE A 91 1.77 -8.01 8.01
C PHE A 91 0.41 -7.66 8.63
N SER A 92 -0.59 -7.37 7.79
CA SER A 92 -1.95 -7.03 8.26
C SER A 92 -2.65 -8.20 8.96
N PHE A 93 -2.35 -9.45 8.60
CA PHE A 93 -2.84 -10.62 9.32
C PHE A 93 -2.11 -10.86 10.65
N MET A 94 -0.80 -10.62 10.69
CA MET A 94 0.01 -10.86 11.88
C MET A 94 -0.18 -9.81 12.97
N PHE A 95 -0.33 -8.54 12.58
CA PHE A 95 -0.16 -7.42 13.51
C PHE A 95 -1.37 -6.50 13.64
N LEU A 96 -2.31 -6.52 12.69
CA LEU A 96 -3.44 -5.60 12.67
C LEU A 96 -4.74 -6.38 12.89
N PRO A 97 -5.41 -6.25 14.04
CA PRO A 97 -6.57 -7.10 14.36
C PRO A 97 -7.80 -6.77 13.50
N TYR A 98 -7.93 -5.53 13.02
CA TYR A 98 -9.05 -5.04 12.24
C TYR A 98 -8.93 -5.39 10.74
N ARG A 99 -10.04 -5.32 10.00
CA ARG A 99 -10.15 -5.93 8.66
C ARG A 99 -9.68 -5.03 7.53
N GLU A 100 -9.73 -3.72 7.75
CA GLU A 100 -9.53 -2.68 6.75
C GLU A 100 -8.17 -2.81 6.04
N PRO A 101 -7.02 -2.96 6.73
CA PRO A 101 -5.72 -3.09 6.08
C PRO A 101 -5.61 -4.38 5.25
N LYS A 102 -6.30 -5.45 5.66
CA LYS A 102 -6.35 -6.73 4.94
C LYS A 102 -7.09 -6.57 3.61
N ILE A 103 -8.25 -5.92 3.65
CA ILE A 103 -9.08 -5.65 2.46
C ILE A 103 -8.34 -4.72 1.51
N ILE A 104 -7.73 -3.66 2.03
CA ILE A 104 -6.97 -2.67 1.25
C ILE A 104 -5.79 -3.32 0.53
N SER A 105 -4.97 -4.11 1.25
CA SER A 105 -3.82 -4.83 0.69
C SER A 105 -4.27 -5.86 -0.35
N PHE A 106 -5.39 -6.54 -0.10
CA PHE A 106 -5.97 -7.51 -1.03
C PHE A 106 -6.46 -6.85 -2.32
N ILE A 107 -7.15 -5.70 -2.24
CA ILE A 107 -7.56 -4.93 -3.42
C ILE A 107 -6.33 -4.48 -4.21
N PHE A 108 -5.27 -4.02 -3.53
CA PHE A 108 -4.01 -3.67 -4.21
C PHE A 108 -3.44 -4.86 -4.98
N ALA A 109 -3.38 -6.05 -4.37
CA ALA A 109 -2.94 -7.27 -5.04
C ALA A 109 -3.76 -7.58 -6.31
N LEU A 110 -5.09 -7.50 -6.22
CA LEU A 110 -5.98 -7.73 -7.36
C LEU A 110 -5.76 -6.70 -8.48
N LEU A 111 -5.56 -5.43 -8.14
CA LEU A 111 -5.29 -4.37 -9.12
C LEU A 111 -3.96 -4.59 -9.84
N VAL A 112 -2.90 -5.01 -9.13
CA VAL A 112 -1.60 -5.34 -9.73
C VAL A 112 -1.73 -6.54 -10.68
N ILE A 113 -2.43 -7.61 -10.26
CA ILE A 113 -2.66 -8.79 -11.11
C ILE A 113 -3.45 -8.40 -12.37
N ALA A 114 -4.53 -7.63 -12.21
CA ALA A 114 -5.34 -7.16 -13.34
C ALA A 114 -4.52 -6.29 -14.30
N ALA A 115 -3.66 -5.40 -13.78
CA ALA A 115 -2.77 -4.57 -14.57
C ALA A 115 -1.72 -5.40 -15.34
N ALA A 116 -1.13 -6.41 -14.69
CA ALA A 116 -0.15 -7.31 -15.29
C ALA A 116 -0.77 -8.16 -16.40
N VAL A 117 -1.91 -8.81 -16.15
CA VAL A 117 -2.63 -9.62 -17.15
C VAL A 117 -3.03 -8.77 -18.35
N LYS A 118 -3.57 -7.57 -18.13
CA LYS A 118 -3.92 -6.64 -19.21
C LYS A 118 -2.71 -6.21 -20.05
N SER A 119 -1.53 -6.15 -19.43
CA SER A 119 -0.29 -5.79 -20.12
C SER A 119 0.28 -6.95 -20.96
N LEU A 120 -0.09 -8.21 -20.65
CA LEU A 120 0.34 -9.42 -21.38
C LEU A 120 -0.61 -9.83 -22.52
N ALA A 121 -1.90 -9.50 -22.42
CA ALA A 121 -2.93 -9.97 -23.35
C ALA A 121 -2.96 -9.26 -24.73
N LEU A 122 -2.04 -8.32 -25.00
CA LEU A 122 -1.95 -7.49 -26.21
C LEU A 122 -0.51 -7.04 -26.46
#